data_AF-A0A383E1G6-F1
#
_entry.id   AF-A0A383E1G6-F1
#
_cell.length_a   1.000
_cell.length_b   1.000
_cell.length_c   1.000
_cell.angle_alpha   90.00
_cell.angle_beta   90.00
_cell.angle_gamma   90.00
#
_symmetry.space_group_name_H-M   'P 1'
#
loop_
_entity.id
_entity.type
_entity.pdbx_description
1 polymer ?
#
loop_
_entity_poly.entity_id
_entity_poly.type
_entity_poly.pdbx_seq_one_letter_code
_entity_poly.pdbx_strand_id
1 'polypeptide(L)'
;MPPTSIKSVPENGLLGEPLAPWTYACTELHDLEYEKLFLSRWQFVGHCTEIPNPGDYLTQDIGRDNIIVMRDKADELRAFLNVCRHRASRLLEGS
;
A
#
# COMPACT_ATOMS: atom_id res chain seq x y z
N MET A 1 19.24 4.53 18.53
CA MET A 1 19.44 5.74 17.71
C MET A 1 19.57 5.27 16.27
N PRO A 2 18.87 5.88 15.30
CA PRO A 2 19.01 5.51 13.90
C PRO A 2 20.46 5.75 13.44
N PRO A 3 20.98 4.95 12.50
CA PRO A 3 22.31 5.16 11.93
C PRO A 3 22.34 6.45 11.12
N THR A 4 23.53 7.03 10.97
CA THR A 4 23.77 8.23 10.16
C THR A 4 23.38 8.04 8.68
N SER A 5 23.26 6.80 8.22
CA SER A 5 22.74 6.45 6.90
C SER A 5 21.89 5.18 6.99
N ILE A 6 20.64 5.25 6.51
CA ILE A 6 19.69 4.14 6.44
C ILE A 6 19.83 3.36 5.11
N LYS A 7 20.64 3.87 4.17
CA LYS A 7 20.79 3.30 2.81
C LYS A 7 21.57 1.99 2.75
N SER A 8 22.20 1.56 3.84
CA SER A 8 22.94 0.30 3.90
C SER A 8 22.27 -0.63 4.90
N VAL A 9 21.73 -1.74 4.40
CA VAL A 9 21.39 -2.89 5.24
C VAL A 9 22.70 -3.34 5.91
N PRO A 10 22.75 -3.49 7.25
CA PRO A 10 23.94 -4.03 7.90
C PRO A 10 24.30 -5.38 7.28
N GLU A 11 25.56 -5.60 6.89
CA GLU A 11 26.02 -6.88 6.31
C GLU A 11 25.71 -8.08 7.23
N ASN A 12 25.50 -7.82 8.53
CA ASN A 12 25.16 -8.82 9.54
C ASN A 12 23.68 -8.74 9.95
N GLY A 13 22.77 -8.75 8.98
CA GLY A 13 21.39 -9.16 9.22
C GLY A 13 21.36 -10.65 9.56
N LEU A 14 21.76 -11.00 10.78
CA LEU A 14 21.80 -12.38 11.26
C LEU A 14 20.40 -12.98 11.14
N LEU A 15 20.26 -13.99 10.27
CA LEU A 15 19.07 -14.84 10.22
C LEU A 15 18.83 -15.39 11.64
N GLY A 16 17.79 -14.89 12.32
CA GLY A 16 17.40 -15.33 13.67
C GLY A 16 17.30 -14.24 14.73
N GLU A 17 17.80 -13.03 14.48
CA GLU A 17 17.69 -11.90 15.42
C GLU A 17 16.62 -10.89 14.96
N PRO A 18 15.89 -10.23 15.89
CA PRO A 18 14.97 -9.17 15.53
C PRO A 18 15.70 -7.94 14.98
N LEU A 19 14.98 -7.09 14.26
CA LEU A 19 15.52 -5.79 13.84
C LEU A 19 15.85 -4.93 15.06
N ALA A 20 16.83 -4.04 14.90
CA ALA A 20 17.23 -3.13 15.97
C ALA A 20 16.03 -2.24 16.40
N PRO A 21 15.78 -2.01 17.70
CA PRO A 21 14.54 -1.37 18.18
C PRO A 21 14.20 -0.01 17.55
N TRP A 22 15.20 0.76 17.11
CA TRP A 22 14.99 2.05 16.48
C TRP A 22 14.29 1.96 15.12
N THR A 23 14.35 0.81 14.44
CA THR A 23 13.73 0.63 13.10
C THR A 23 12.22 0.78 13.16
N TYR A 24 11.59 0.34 14.25
CA TYR A 24 10.14 0.38 14.42
C TYR A 24 9.58 1.79 14.70
N ALA A 25 10.44 2.75 15.06
CA ALA A 25 10.05 4.12 15.40
C ALA A 25 10.72 5.18 14.50
N CYS A 26 11.42 4.76 13.45
CA CYS A 26 12.15 5.66 12.55
C CYS A 26 11.28 6.03 11.34
N THR A 27 10.89 7.31 11.28
CA THR A 27 10.05 7.84 10.19
C THR A 27 10.75 7.75 8.83
N GLU A 28 12.05 8.00 8.77
CA GLU A 28 12.82 7.97 7.53
C GLU A 28 12.93 6.56 6.95
N LEU A 29 13.03 5.54 7.82
CA LEU A 29 12.99 4.14 7.39
C LEU A 29 11.59 3.78 6.90
N HIS A 30 10.54 4.21 7.59
CA HIS A 30 9.15 3.98 7.17
C HIS A 30 8.86 4.60 5.79
N ASP A 31 9.34 5.82 5.52
CA ASP A 31 9.23 6.45 4.19
C ASP A 31 9.93 5.63 3.11
N LEU A 32 11.13 5.13 3.41
CA LEU A 32 11.88 4.28 2.48
C LEU A 32 11.17 2.95 2.23
N GLU A 33 10.61 2.32 3.26
CA GLU A 33 9.80 1.11 3.15
C GLU A 33 8.55 1.37 2.30
N TYR A 34 7.87 2.51 2.50
CA TYR A 34 6.73 2.92 1.69
C TYR A 34 7.09 2.95 0.20
N GLU A 35 8.14 3.67 -0.16
CA GLU A 35 8.58 3.82 -1.55
C GLU A 35 9.13 2.53 -2.17
N LYS A 36 9.92 1.77 -1.43
CA LYS A 36 10.70 0.64 -1.98
C LYS A 36 10.03 -0.71 -1.79
N LEU A 37 9.16 -0.86 -0.79
CA LEU A 37 8.50 -2.11 -0.49
C LEU A 37 7.01 -2.02 -0.81
N PHE A 38 6.27 -1.09 -0.24
CA PHE A 38 4.81 -1.08 -0.37
C PHE A 38 4.34 -0.67 -1.78
N LEU A 39 4.94 0.36 -2.38
CA LEU A 39 4.58 0.81 -3.73
C LEU A 39 5.11 -0.08 -4.87
N SER A 40 6.10 -0.93 -4.60
CA SER A 40 6.76 -1.74 -5.64
C SER A 40 6.33 -3.21 -5.65
N ARG A 41 5.57 -3.65 -4.64
CA ARG A 41 5.19 -5.04 -4.43
C ARG A 41 3.67 -5.21 -4.47
N TRP A 42 3.23 -6.39 -4.88
CA TRP A 42 1.82 -6.77 -4.84
C TRP A 42 1.25 -6.66 -3.43
N GLN A 43 0.13 -5.95 -3.31
CA GLN A 43 -0.62 -5.80 -2.07
C GLN A 43 -1.92 -6.59 -2.19
N PHE A 44 -2.27 -7.33 -1.14
CA PHE A 44 -3.57 -7.97 -1.03
C PHE A 44 -4.61 -6.94 -0.59
N VAL A 45 -5.72 -6.86 -1.32
CA VAL A 45 -6.73 -5.79 -1.16
C VAL A 45 -8.15 -6.30 -0.91
N GLY A 46 -8.40 -7.60 -1.11
CA GLY A 46 -9.73 -8.20 -0.97
C GLY A 46 -9.88 -9.48 -1.78
N HIS A 47 -10.99 -10.17 -1.55
CA HIS A 47 -11.40 -11.36 -2.29
C HIS A 47 -12.44 -11.00 -3.35
N CYS A 48 -12.41 -11.71 -4.49
CA CYS A 48 -13.31 -11.40 -5.61
C CYS A 48 -14.80 -11.59 -5.30
N THR A 49 -15.16 -12.35 -4.26
CA THR A 49 -16.56 -12.53 -3.82
C THR A 49 -17.13 -11.30 -3.13
N GLU A 50 -16.29 -10.34 -2.73
CA GLU A 50 -16.74 -9.07 -2.16
C GLU A 50 -17.31 -8.14 -3.24
N ILE A 51 -16.91 -8.33 -4.50
CA ILE A 51 -17.36 -7.56 -5.66
C ILE A 51 -17.82 -8.49 -6.80
N PRO A 52 -18.89 -9.28 -6.59
CA PRO A 52 -19.29 -10.33 -7.53
C PRO A 52 -19.93 -9.79 -8.82
N ASN A 53 -20.55 -8.61 -8.80
CA ASN A 53 -21.32 -8.08 -9.93
C ASN A 53 -20.70 -6.81 -10.55
N PRO A 54 -20.91 -6.56 -11.85
CA PRO A 54 -20.53 -5.31 -12.49
C PRO A 54 -21.08 -4.08 -11.74
N GLY A 55 -20.18 -3.14 -11.42
CA GLY A 55 -20.49 -1.94 -10.63
C GLY A 55 -20.16 -2.08 -9.15
N ASP A 56 -20.00 -3.30 -8.63
CA ASP A 56 -19.52 -3.52 -7.26
C ASP A 56 -18.07 -3.03 -7.14
N TYR A 57 -17.76 -2.39 -6.01
CA TYR A 57 -16.45 -1.84 -5.73
C TYR A 57 -16.09 -2.00 -4.26
N LEU A 58 -14.80 -1.94 -3.97
CA LEU A 58 -14.28 -1.74 -2.61
C LEU A 58 -13.24 -0.62 -2.63
N THR A 59 -13.06 0.03 -1.50
CA THR A 59 -11.98 0.99 -1.29
C THR A 59 -11.01 0.49 -0.23
N GLN A 60 -9.72 0.73 -0.43
CA GLN A 60 -8.68 0.28 0.48
C GLN A 60 -7.55 1.31 0.56
N ASP A 61 -7.05 1.54 1.77
CA ASP A 61 -5.84 2.33 1.98
C ASP A 61 -4.60 1.43 1.88
N ILE A 62 -3.64 1.83 1.05
CA ILE A 62 -2.29 1.27 0.95
C ILE A 62 -1.33 2.35 1.45
N GLY A 63 -1.04 2.31 2.74
CA GLY A 63 -0.28 3.35 3.43
C GLY A 63 -0.92 4.73 3.30
N ARG A 64 -0.43 5.56 2.36
CA ARG A 64 -0.91 6.94 2.16
C ARG A 64 -1.87 7.07 0.98
N ASP A 65 -1.91 6.09 0.10
CA ASP A 65 -2.72 6.10 -1.10
C ASP A 65 -4.04 5.34 -0.88
N ASN A 66 -5.15 5.93 -1.29
CA ASN A 66 -6.44 5.25 -1.32
C ASN A 66 -6.73 4.76 -2.74
N ILE A 67 -7.13 3.50 -2.86
CA ILE A 67 -7.47 2.86 -4.13
C ILE A 67 -8.94 2.46 -4.18
N ILE A 68 -9.48 2.44 -5.39
CA ILE A 68 -10.74 1.78 -5.73
C ILE A 68 -10.39 0.51 -6.49
N VAL A 69 -10.97 -0.61 -6.08
CA VAL A 69 -11.02 -1.84 -6.87
C VAL A 69 -12.46 -2.08 -7.26
N MET A 70 -12.74 -2.30 -8.53
CA MET A 70 -14.12 -2.45 -9.01
C MET A 70 -14.22 -3.46 -10.17
N ARG A 71 -15.41 -4.02 -10.33
CA ARG A 71 -15.77 -4.84 -11.48
C ARG A 71 -16.44 -3.96 -12.52
N ASP A 72 -15.85 -3.86 -13.70
CA ASP A 72 -16.37 -3.02 -14.77
C ASP A 72 -17.58 -3.65 -15.47
N LYS A 73 -18.16 -2.93 -16.43
CA LYS A 73 -19.32 -3.40 -17.21
C LYS A 73 -19.01 -4.57 -18.16
N ALA A 74 -17.73 -4.82 -18.43
CA ALA A 74 -17.25 -5.95 -19.21
C ALA A 74 -16.91 -7.16 -18.31
N ASP A 75 -17.23 -7.08 -17.02
CA ASP A 75 -16.95 -8.11 -16.01
C ASP A 75 -15.44 -8.29 -15.70
N GLU A 76 -14.63 -7.26 -15.96
CA GLU A 76 -13.20 -7.24 -15.63
C GLU A 76 -12.92 -6.48 -14.33
N LEU A 77 -12.01 -7.02 -13.51
CA LEU A 77 -11.51 -6.34 -12.32
C LEU A 77 -10.49 -5.28 -12.69
N ARG A 78 -10.67 -4.06 -12.16
CA ARG A 78 -9.77 -2.93 -12.36
C ARG A 78 -9.48 -2.23 -11.03
N ALA A 79 -8.31 -1.61 -10.94
CA ALA A 79 -7.90 -0.79 -9.81
C ALA A 79 -7.50 0.62 -10.26
N PHE A 80 -7.87 1.62 -9.47
CA PHE A 80 -7.58 3.03 -9.72
C PHE A 80 -7.19 3.73 -8.43
N LEU A 81 -6.40 4.80 -8.51
CA LEU A 81 -6.29 5.74 -7.39
C LEU A 81 -7.65 6.43 -7.17
N ASN A 82 -8.10 6.48 -5.93
CA ASN A 82 -9.37 7.10 -5.53
C ASN A 82 -9.24 8.63 -5.44
N VAL A 83 -8.86 9.24 -6.56
CA VAL A 83 -8.57 10.66 -6.65
C VAL A 83 -9.18 11.24 -7.91
N CYS A 84 -10.07 12.22 -7.73
CA CYS A 84 -10.65 12.95 -8.83
C CYS A 84 -9.56 13.76 -9.56
N ARG A 85 -9.45 13.57 -10.88
CA ARG A 85 -8.45 14.28 -11.70
C ARG A 85 -8.67 15.80 -11.80
N HIS A 86 -9.84 16.31 -11.40
CA HIS A 86 -10.13 17.74 -11.45
C HIS A 86 -9.54 18.48 -10.24
N ARG A 87 -9.86 18.03 -9.02
CA ARG A 87 -9.49 18.72 -7.77
C ARG A 87 -9.13 17.78 -6.62
N ALA A 88 -8.70 16.57 -6.93
CA ALA A 88 -8.21 15.57 -5.99
C ALA A 88 -9.18 15.19 -4.85
N SER A 89 -10.49 15.39 -5.03
CA SER A 89 -11.47 14.83 -4.09
C SER A 89 -11.48 13.31 -4.16
N ARG A 90 -11.75 12.66 -3.03
CA ARG A 90 -12.09 11.24 -3.00
C ARG A 90 -13.36 11.01 -3.83
N LEU A 91 -13.40 9.94 -4.63
CA LEU A 91 -14.52 9.62 -5.53
C LEU A 91 -15.55 8.71 -4.86
N LEU A 92 -15.07 7.69 -4.14
CA LEU A 92 -15.92 6.69 -3.47
C LEU A 92 -15.49 6.50 -2.02
N GLU A 93 -16.44 6.12 -1.18
CA GLU A 93 -16.21 5.77 0.22
C GLU A 93 -16.92 4.44 0.52
N GLY A 94 -16.30 3.60 1.36
CA GLY A 94 -16.87 2.33 1.81
C GLY A 94 -16.50 1.12 0.94
N SER A 95 -17.27 0.06 1.15
CA SER A 95 -17.20 -1.26 0.50
C SER A 95 -18.60 -1.86 0.48
#